data_AF-A0A095VQB3-F1
#
_entry.id   AF-A0A095VQB3-F1
#
_cell.length_a   1.000
_cell.length_b   1.000
_cell.length_c   1.000
_cell.angle_alpha   90.00
_cell.angle_beta   90.00
_cell.angle_gamma   90.00
#
_symmetry.space_group_name_H-M   'P 1'
#
loop_
_entity.id
_entity.type
_entity.pdbx_description
1 polymer ?
#
loop_
_entity_poly.entity_id
_entity_poly.type
_entity_poly.pdbx_seq_one_letter_code
_entity_poly.pdbx_strand_id
1 'polypeptide(L)'
;MLQHLLERPACRAVRYLETSITPDNDASWGLFRKLAATRDAALTDNPWFDRDRHFQGAHDSEQLVRIGPFTAAADSEATLNDERTNA
;
A
#
# COMPACT_ATOMS: atom_id res chain seq x y z
N MET A 1 -1.96 -13.09 -3.18
CA MET A 1 -1.10 -13.00 -1.98
C MET A 1 -1.30 -11.69 -1.21
N LEU A 2 -0.89 -10.52 -1.71
CA LEU A 2 -0.96 -9.26 -0.94
C LEU A 2 -2.35 -8.88 -0.43
N GLN A 3 -3.39 -9.06 -1.27
CA GLN A 3 -4.78 -8.83 -0.85
C GLN A 3 -5.16 -9.68 0.37
N HIS A 4 -4.82 -10.97 0.33
CA HIS A 4 -5.04 -11.90 1.42
C HIS A 4 -4.28 -11.53 2.70
N LEU A 5 -3.10 -10.89 2.60
CA LEU A 5 -2.39 -10.37 3.78
C LEU A 5 -3.15 -9.19 4.41
N LEU A 6 -3.67 -8.28 3.60
CA LEU A 6 -4.44 -7.12 4.06
C LEU A 6 -5.81 -7.50 4.65
N GLU A 7 -6.36 -8.64 4.27
CA GLU A 7 -7.64 -9.17 4.80
C GLU A 7 -7.48 -9.88 6.16
N ARG A 8 -6.25 -10.08 6.65
CA ARG A 8 -6.02 -10.73 7.94
C ARG A 8 -6.59 -9.86 9.08
N PRO A 9 -7.11 -10.47 10.16
CA PRO A 9 -7.62 -9.73 11.32
C PRO A 9 -6.64 -8.68 11.88
N ALA A 10 -5.34 -9.00 11.90
CA ALA A 10 -4.28 -8.10 12.35
C ALA A 10 -4.16 -6.82 11.50
N CYS A 11 -4.62 -6.85 10.24
CA CYS A 11 -4.55 -5.73 9.30
C CYS A 11 -5.85 -4.93 9.21
N ARG A 12 -6.89 -5.25 10.00
CA ARG A 12 -8.22 -4.61 9.88
C ARG A 12 -8.21 -3.09 9.97
N ALA A 13 -7.27 -2.52 10.74
CA ALA A 13 -7.14 -1.07 10.92
C ALA A 13 -6.11 -0.41 9.98
N VAL A 14 -5.40 -1.20 9.15
CA VAL A 14 -4.37 -0.68 8.26
C VAL A 14 -5.00 0.20 7.19
N ARG A 15 -4.53 1.45 7.12
CA ARG A 15 -4.93 2.42 6.08
C ARG A 15 -3.88 2.59 5.00
N TYR A 16 -2.62 2.31 5.28
CA TYR A 16 -1.54 2.54 4.33
C TYR A 16 -0.62 1.34 4.26
N LEU A 17 -0.13 1.04 3.08
CA LEU A 17 0.97 0.12 2.84
C LEU A 17 2.16 0.91 2.33
N GLU A 18 3.32 0.68 2.92
CA GLU A 18 4.60 1.25 2.48
C GLU A 18 5.54 0.12 2.09
N THR A 19 6.29 0.32 1.02
CA THR A 19 7.34 -0.60 0.56
C THR A 19 8.41 0.21 -0.16
N SER A 20 9.63 -0.32 -0.22
CA SER A 20 10.64 0.20 -1.13
C SER A 20 10.62 -0.59 -2.44
N ILE A 21 10.87 0.10 -3.57
CA ILE A 21 11.06 -0.53 -4.87
C ILE A 21 12.19 0.18 -5.62
N THR A 22 13.12 -0.58 -6.21
CA THR A 22 14.10 0.00 -7.16
C THR A 22 13.39 0.53 -8.42
N PRO A 23 13.87 1.62 -9.05
CA PRO A 23 13.22 2.20 -10.23
C PRO A 23 13.03 1.24 -11.41
N ASP A 24 13.88 0.23 -11.55
CA ASP A 24 13.91 -0.74 -12.65
C ASP A 24 13.09 -2.02 -12.40
N ASN A 25 12.53 -2.19 -11.21
CA ASN A 25 11.76 -3.40 -10.86
C ASN A 25 10.31 -3.30 -11.34
N ASP A 26 10.12 -3.33 -12.66
CA ASP A 26 8.83 -3.19 -13.33
C ASP A 26 7.78 -4.19 -12.83
N ALA A 27 8.21 -5.41 -12.48
CA ALA A 27 7.33 -6.44 -11.95
C ALA A 27 6.70 -6.03 -10.61
N SER A 28 7.49 -5.47 -9.70
CA SER A 28 7.00 -4.98 -8.41
C SER A 28 6.13 -3.74 -8.60
N TRP A 29 6.53 -2.81 -9.46
CA TRP A 29 5.69 -1.66 -9.83
C TRP A 29 4.32 -2.09 -10.35
N GLY A 30 4.27 -3.08 -11.24
CA GLY A 30 3.01 -3.64 -11.75
C GLY A 30 2.15 -4.27 -10.65
N LEU A 31 2.77 -5.04 -9.75
CA LEU A 31 2.08 -5.66 -8.61
C LEU A 31 1.43 -4.62 -7.69
N PHE A 32 2.18 -3.60 -7.30
CA PHE A 32 1.71 -2.58 -6.36
C PHE A 32 0.71 -1.60 -7.00
N ARG A 33 0.89 -1.22 -8.27
CA ARG A 33 -0.12 -0.44 -9.03
C ARG A 33 -1.44 -1.21 -9.16
N LYS A 34 -1.38 -2.51 -9.46
CA LYS A 34 -2.58 -3.35 -9.52
C LYS A 34 -3.27 -3.46 -8.16
N LEU A 35 -2.50 -3.56 -7.07
CA LEU A 35 -3.05 -3.58 -5.71
C LEU A 35 -3.79 -2.27 -5.39
N ALA A 36 -3.16 -1.13 -5.69
CA ALA A 36 -3.74 0.20 -5.50
C ALA A 36 -5.08 0.34 -6.26
N ALA A 37 -5.10 -0.02 -7.54
CA ALA A 37 -6.31 -0.01 -8.35
C ALA A 37 -7.40 -0.95 -7.82
N THR A 38 -7.05 -2.14 -7.34
CA THR A 38 -8.02 -3.11 -6.81
C THR A 38 -8.67 -2.62 -5.51
N ARG A 39 -7.96 -1.81 -4.73
CA ARG A 39 -8.42 -1.27 -3.45
C ARG A 39 -8.90 0.17 -3.54
N ASP A 40 -9.07 0.69 -4.76
CA ASP A 40 -9.45 2.07 -5.06
C ASP A 40 -8.66 3.10 -4.24
N ALA A 41 -7.33 2.90 -4.19
CA ALA A 41 -6.42 3.69 -3.38
C ALA A 41 -5.36 4.38 -4.25
N ALA A 42 -4.90 5.55 -3.79
CA ALA A 42 -3.79 6.25 -4.44
C ALA A 42 -2.47 5.50 -4.22
N LEU A 43 -1.58 5.56 -5.21
CA LEU A 43 -0.19 5.17 -5.09
C LEU A 43 0.68 6.40 -5.32
N THR A 44 1.55 6.69 -4.36
CA THR A 44 2.53 7.78 -4.42
C THR A 44 3.90 7.22 -4.14
N ASP A 45 4.92 7.77 -4.78
CA ASP A 45 6.32 7.39 -4.55
C ASP A 45 7.21 8.61 -4.33
N ASN A 46 8.27 8.42 -3.55
CA ASN A 46 9.29 9.44 -3.31
C ASN A 46 10.68 8.80 -3.21
N PRO A 47 11.76 9.51 -3.58
CA PRO A 47 13.12 9.03 -3.35
C PRO A 47 13.35 8.75 -1.87
N TRP A 48 13.92 7.59 -1.54
CA TRP A 48 14.13 7.20 -0.15
C TRP A 48 15.56 6.81 0.16
N PHE A 49 16.02 5.66 -0.35
CA PHE A 49 17.43 5.29 -0.23
C PHE A 49 18.15 5.55 -1.54
N ASP A 50 19.25 6.26 -1.43
CA ASP A 50 20.12 6.59 -2.54
C ASP A 50 21.36 5.70 -2.57
N ARG A 51 21.68 5.16 -3.74
CA ARG A 51 22.79 4.25 -4.01
C ARG A 51 24.13 4.76 -3.48
N ASP A 52 24.48 6.00 -3.78
CA ASP A 52 25.80 6.51 -3.46
C ASP A 52 25.84 7.00 -2.01
N ARG A 53 24.81 7.73 -1.59
CA ARG A 53 24.74 8.32 -0.25
C ARG A 53 24.52 7.30 0.87
N HIS A 54 23.69 6.28 0.64
CA HIS A 54 23.29 5.34 1.70
C HIS A 54 23.94 3.97 1.55
N PHE A 55 24.19 3.53 0.30
CA PHE A 55 24.74 2.20 0.04
C PHE A 55 26.18 2.20 -0.44
N GLN A 56 26.83 3.37 -0.58
CA GLN A 56 28.21 3.49 -1.09
C GLN A 56 28.42 2.73 -2.41
N GLY A 57 27.39 2.71 -3.26
CA GLY A 57 27.40 2.02 -4.57
C GLY A 57 27.07 0.53 -4.52
N ALA A 58 26.91 -0.09 -3.34
CA ALA A 58 26.73 -1.53 -3.17
C ALA A 58 25.31 -2.04 -3.53
N HIS A 59 24.30 -1.17 -3.50
CA HIS A 59 22.92 -1.46 -3.85
C HIS A 59 22.30 -0.30 -4.63
N ASP A 60 21.27 -0.59 -5.43
CA ASP A 60 20.57 0.42 -6.22
C ASP A 60 19.72 1.35 -5.34
N SER A 61 19.39 2.53 -5.88
CA SER A 61 18.50 3.47 -5.20
C SER A 61 17.09 2.87 -5.12
N GLU A 62 16.39 3.16 -4.03
CA GLU A 62 15.06 2.66 -3.71
C GLU A 62 14.08 3.83 -3.58
N GLN A 63 12.90 3.69 -4.19
CA GLN A 63 11.77 4.59 -4.01
C GLN A 63 10.88 4.10 -2.87
N LEU A 64 10.51 4.97 -1.95
CA LEU A 64 9.46 4.67 -0.98
C LEU A 64 8.11 4.82 -1.65
N VAL A 65 7.43 3.70 -1.86
CA VAL A 65 6.09 3.61 -2.43
C VAL A 65 5.09 3.49 -1.30
N ARG A 66 4.11 4.39 -1.28
CA ARG A 66 2.99 4.41 -0.34
C ARG A 66 1.69 4.23 -1.09
N ILE A 67 0.84 3.32 -0.60
CA ILE A 67 -0.50 3.05 -1.13
C ILE A 67 -1.53 3.31 -0.04
N GLY A 68 -2.56 4.10 -0.33
CA GLY A 68 -3.67 4.37 0.57
C GLY A 68 -4.26 5.79 0.42
N PRO A 69 -5.20 6.17 1.29
CA PRO A 69 -5.77 5.35 2.36
C PRO A 69 -6.65 4.22 1.81
N PHE A 70 -6.52 3.01 2.37
CA PHE A 70 -7.49 1.94 2.18
C PHE A 70 -8.71 2.19 3.06
N THR A 71 -9.90 1.82 2.60
CA THR A 71 -11.05 1.66 3.49
C THR A 71 -10.75 0.53 4.46
N ALA A 72 -10.76 0.84 5.76
CA ALA A 72 -10.60 -0.23 6.74
C ALA A 72 -11.89 -1.00 6.93
N ALA A 73 -11.73 -2.28 7.27
CA ALA A 73 -12.86 -3.13 7.62
C ALA A 73 -13.71 -2.54 8.77
N ALA A 74 -13.09 -1.79 9.68
CA ALA A 74 -13.79 -1.08 10.74
C ALA A 74 -14.72 0.03 10.22
N ASP A 75 -14.36 0.71 9.12
CA ASP A 75 -15.18 1.78 8.53
C ASP A 75 -16.33 1.20 7.69
N SER A 76 -16.07 0.09 7.00
CA SER A 76 -17.09 -0.64 6.24
C SER A 76 -18.21 -1.17 7.12
N GLU A 77 -17.90 -1.75 8.29
CA GLU A 77 -18.91 -2.25 9.25
C GLU A 77 -19.75 -1.14 9.88
N ALA A 78 -19.14 0.03 10.14
CA ALA A 78 -19.88 1.20 10.65
C ALA A 78 -20.90 1.71 9.63
N THR A 79 -20.53 1.75 8.35
CA THR A 79 -21.40 2.24 7.27
C THR A 79 -22.61 1.31 7.06
N LEU A 80 -22.41 -0.01 7.11
CA LEU A 80 -23.47 -1.02 6.95
C LEU A 80 -24.49 -1.03 8.11
N ASN A 81 -24.08 -0.70 9.33
CA ASN A 81 -25.00 -0.64 10.47
C ASN A 81 -25.84 0.63 10.48
N ASP A 82 -25.32 1.75 9.96
CA ASP A 82 -26.06 3.02 9.91
C ASP A 82 -27.25 2.94 8.93
N GLU A 83 -27.08 2.24 7.80
CA GLU A 83 -28.16 2.02 6.81
C GLU A 83 -29.28 1.09 7.31
N ARG A 84 -28.99 0.19 8.26
CA ARG A 84 -29.97 -0.77 8.80
C ARG A 84 -30.77 -0.25 9.98
N THR A 85 -30.34 0.85 10.61
CA THR A 85 -30.99 1.40 11.81
C THR A 85 -32.00 2.52 11.46
N ASN A 86 -32.00 2.97 10.20
CA ASN A 86 -32.91 3.99 9.66
C ASN A 86 -34.04 3.42 8.78
N ALA A 87 -34.29 2.10 8.81
CA ALA A 87 -35.39 1.41 8.13
C ALA A 87 -36.33 0.76 9.15
#